data_AF-A0A5C1Q2D2-F1
#
_entry.id   AF-A0A5C1Q2D2-F1
#
_cell.length_a   1.000
_cell.length_b   1.000
_cell.length_c   1.000
_cell.angle_alpha   90.00
_cell.angle_beta   90.00
_cell.angle_gamma   90.00
#
_symmetry.space_group_name_H-M   'P 1'
#
loop_
_entity.id
_entity.type
_entity.pdbx_description
1 polymer ?
#
loop_
_entity_poly.entity_id
_entity_poly.type
_entity_poly.pdbx_seq_one_letter_code
_entity_poly.pdbx_strand_id
1 'polypeptide(L)'
;MTATIYISGRNCARYVTRSLLSLTRQTWQDFHVVFVDDASTDDTAAQAREVLSRHFAGRHRLVVNPAPQGKAANAFELLGRDGSEFTAILDADDELIHEGALAQMADAYARGYDIVWTQYVTDDGRRGGNGPLDPTRAPRGQRWLTSHFFSFRTELFAQVPAALLQDDEGRWLQCACDFAIAFPLLDQTRRYLHLPIEAYRYTASNPQSHHNQAGPSQALSSPAQQASAKLVLSRPALPCTRPLETHPDSLIQLTQRLQAAQTARAEQIARSTEQRLARMPFRTLALQRLVQQEKVPAAWLGDAGGWALDAEFLSHMIDVLDRHPQPRVLEFGSGRGSKILATLIASRGGSLHSIEHDAVWAERTGQDFERHGLAAHARVLHCPLIEVSFFEQPGRFYDLSGLDPELRFDVVIIDGPPAQTCKLARLPSLAAIAPQLAPTGFHILLDDYERPEEQQIVEIWKKIVPDLHYERLDFDKSVCQITS
;
A
#
# COMPACT_ATOMS: atom_id res chain seq x y z
N MET A 1 14.60 34.46 17.46
CA MET A 1 14.44 33.33 16.53
C MET A 1 14.17 33.94 15.18
N THR A 2 14.99 33.62 14.19
CA THR A 2 14.89 34.19 12.84
C THR A 2 14.69 33.07 11.82
N ALA A 3 14.02 33.35 10.71
CA ALA A 3 13.81 32.37 9.65
C ALA A 3 14.29 32.86 8.30
N THR A 4 14.59 31.92 7.41
CA THR A 4 14.72 32.19 5.98
C THR A 4 13.55 31.56 5.23
N ILE A 5 12.90 32.36 4.39
CA ILE A 5 11.94 31.87 3.41
C ILE A 5 12.69 31.77 2.08
N TYR A 6 13.05 30.54 1.73
CA TYR A 6 13.72 30.23 0.49
C TYR A 6 12.67 30.02 -0.60
N ILE A 7 12.75 30.85 -1.64
CA ILE A 7 11.88 30.80 -2.81
C ILE A 7 12.74 30.57 -4.05
N SER A 8 12.38 29.58 -4.85
CA SER A 8 13.02 29.33 -6.15
C SER A 8 11.98 29.14 -7.24
N GLY A 9 12.25 29.68 -8.42
CA GLY A 9 11.38 29.49 -9.58
C GLY A 9 12.07 29.83 -10.89
N ARG A 10 11.42 29.40 -11.98
CA ARG A 10 11.79 29.74 -13.35
C ARG A 10 10.52 29.96 -14.15
N ASN A 11 10.43 31.08 -14.85
CA ASN A 11 9.29 31.47 -15.67
C ASN A 11 7.95 31.57 -14.89
N CYS A 12 8.01 32.05 -13.65
CA CYS A 12 6.87 32.20 -12.75
C CYS A 12 6.24 33.61 -12.80
N ALA A 13 6.37 34.40 -13.87
CA ALA A 13 5.92 35.79 -13.89
C ALA A 13 4.41 35.96 -13.62
N ARG A 14 3.60 34.93 -13.89
CA ARG A 14 2.16 34.94 -13.57
C ARG A 14 1.88 34.85 -12.06
N TYR A 15 2.82 34.36 -11.28
CA TYR A 15 2.59 33.88 -9.91
C TYR A 15 3.50 34.55 -8.87
N VAL A 16 4.68 35.00 -9.28
CA VAL A 16 5.72 35.49 -8.37
C VAL A 16 5.25 36.64 -7.46
N THR A 17 4.43 37.57 -7.99
CA THR A 17 3.88 38.67 -7.20
C THR A 17 2.95 38.17 -6.09
N ARG A 18 2.01 37.24 -6.38
CA ARG A 18 1.11 36.70 -5.35
C ARG A 18 1.88 35.88 -4.31
N SER A 19 2.89 35.12 -4.75
CA SER A 19 3.75 34.31 -3.89
C SER A 19 4.45 35.20 -2.85
N LEU A 20 5.13 36.26 -3.30
CA LEU A 20 5.84 37.19 -2.42
C LEU A 20 4.89 38.03 -1.55
N LEU A 21 3.75 38.48 -2.09
CA LEU A 21 2.75 39.20 -1.30
C LEU A 21 2.08 38.31 -0.25
N SER A 22 2.13 36.99 -0.38
CA SER A 22 1.62 36.09 0.67
C SER A 22 2.41 36.16 1.97
N LEU A 23 3.71 36.48 1.87
CA LEU A 23 4.59 36.65 3.02
C LEU A 23 4.33 37.96 3.77
N THR A 24 3.86 39.02 3.09
CA THR A 24 3.55 40.29 3.75
C THR A 24 2.32 40.20 4.66
N ARG A 25 1.46 39.20 4.42
CA ARG A 25 0.27 38.90 5.24
C ARG A 25 0.58 38.08 6.49
N GLN A 26 1.81 37.56 6.64
CA GLN A 26 2.14 36.72 7.79
C GLN A 26 2.17 37.55 9.08
N THR A 27 1.56 37.04 10.15
CA THR A 27 1.49 37.75 11.44
C THR A 27 2.84 37.81 12.15
N TRP A 28 3.76 36.92 11.80
CA TRP A 28 5.13 36.90 12.30
C TRP A 28 6.08 37.30 11.17
N GLN A 29 6.88 38.34 11.41
CA GLN A 29 7.67 39.02 10.37
C GLN A 29 9.18 38.89 10.58
N ASP A 30 9.67 38.14 11.58
CA ASP A 30 11.11 38.01 11.86
C ASP A 30 11.80 36.99 10.94
N PHE A 31 11.70 37.24 9.63
CA PHE A 31 12.28 36.41 8.58
C PHE A 31 12.98 37.22 7.50
N HIS A 32 13.88 36.54 6.79
CA HIS A 32 14.56 37.01 5.58
C HIS A 32 14.02 36.26 4.36
N VAL A 33 13.94 36.93 3.21
CA VAL A 33 13.50 36.30 1.95
C VAL A 33 14.69 36.09 1.03
N VAL A 34 15.00 34.84 0.70
CA VAL A 34 15.98 34.49 -0.33
C VAL A 34 15.21 34.03 -1.56
N PHE A 35 15.16 34.87 -2.58
CA PHE A 35 14.51 34.56 -3.84
C PHE A 35 15.54 34.21 -4.90
N VAL A 36 15.34 33.10 -5.61
CA VAL A 36 16.19 32.60 -6.69
C VAL A 36 15.39 32.55 -7.98
N ASP A 37 15.79 33.37 -8.94
CA ASP A 37 15.37 33.25 -10.33
C ASP A 37 16.36 32.35 -11.07
N ASP A 38 15.92 31.15 -11.48
CA ASP A 38 16.77 30.16 -12.13
C ASP A 38 16.88 30.38 -13.65
N ALA A 39 17.33 31.59 -14.02
CA ALA A 39 17.45 32.05 -15.40
C ALA A 39 16.11 32.02 -16.15
N SER A 40 15.15 32.78 -15.65
CA SER A 40 13.86 32.99 -16.34
C SER A 40 14.05 33.79 -17.62
N THR A 41 13.21 33.50 -18.60
CA THR A 41 13.12 34.21 -19.88
C THR A 41 11.92 35.15 -19.96
N ASP A 42 11.11 35.20 -18.89
CA ASP A 42 9.99 36.12 -18.71
C ASP A 42 10.30 37.18 -17.64
N ASP A 43 9.29 37.95 -17.23
CA ASP A 43 9.43 39.05 -16.27
C ASP A 43 9.59 38.60 -14.79
N THR A 44 9.80 37.31 -14.50
CA THR A 44 9.88 36.79 -13.12
C THR A 44 10.88 37.56 -12.26
N ALA A 45 12.12 37.72 -12.74
CA ALA A 45 13.17 38.41 -12.00
C ALA A 45 12.87 39.90 -11.79
N ALA A 46 12.26 40.56 -12.77
CA ALA A 46 11.90 41.97 -12.69
C ALA A 46 10.80 42.20 -11.65
N GLN A 47 9.74 41.41 -11.70
CA GLN A 47 8.63 41.48 -10.75
C GLN A 47 9.06 41.09 -9.32
N ALA A 48 9.88 40.04 -9.17
CA ALA A 48 10.44 39.67 -7.87
C ALA A 48 11.23 40.84 -7.27
N ARG A 49 12.12 41.47 -8.05
CA ARG A 49 12.91 42.62 -7.60
C ARG A 49 12.04 43.77 -7.10
N GLU A 50 10.97 44.10 -7.83
CA GLU A 50 10.05 45.17 -7.44
C GLU A 50 9.41 44.88 -6.08
N VAL A 51 8.79 43.70 -5.92
CA VAL A 51 8.09 43.34 -4.69
C VAL A 51 9.06 43.23 -3.51
N LEU A 52 10.22 42.61 -3.71
CA LEU A 52 11.25 42.47 -2.68
C LEU A 52 11.78 43.83 -2.21
N SER A 53 12.07 44.74 -3.14
CA SER A 53 12.56 46.08 -2.80
C SER A 53 11.51 46.90 -2.05
N ARG A 54 10.23 46.73 -2.40
CA ARG A 54 9.13 47.48 -1.79
C ARG A 54 8.73 46.98 -0.41
N HIS A 55 8.68 45.66 -0.21
CA HIS A 55 8.09 45.06 1.00
C HIS A 55 9.11 44.40 1.94
N PHE A 56 10.30 44.06 1.45
CA PHE A 56 11.32 43.32 2.20
C PHE A 56 12.66 44.05 2.20
N ALA A 57 12.67 45.38 2.03
CA ALA A 57 13.89 46.19 2.06
C ALA A 57 14.74 45.90 3.31
N GLY A 58 16.02 45.61 3.12
CA GLY A 58 16.95 45.25 4.21
C GLY A 58 16.81 43.82 4.75
N ARG A 59 15.83 43.04 4.31
CA ARG A 59 15.58 41.66 4.74
C ARG A 59 15.31 40.71 3.56
N HIS A 60 15.95 40.96 2.42
CA HIS A 60 15.89 40.06 1.27
C HIS A 60 17.24 39.89 0.58
N ARG A 61 17.35 38.83 -0.21
CA ARG A 61 18.40 38.58 -1.19
C ARG A 61 17.75 38.03 -2.45
N LEU A 62 17.98 38.73 -3.57
CA LEU A 62 17.61 38.26 -4.89
C LEU A 62 18.84 37.67 -5.59
N VAL A 63 18.75 36.41 -6.01
CA VAL A 63 19.74 35.73 -6.84
C VAL A 63 19.12 35.51 -8.22
N VAL A 64 19.81 35.97 -9.27
CA VAL A 64 19.40 35.73 -10.66
C VAL A 64 20.51 34.95 -11.33
N ASN A 65 20.22 33.71 -11.68
CA ASN A 65 21.22 32.84 -12.29
C ASN A 65 21.50 33.26 -13.74
N PRO A 66 22.76 33.21 -14.19
CA PRO A 66 23.11 33.49 -15.59
C PRO A 66 22.66 32.36 -16.54
N ALA A 67 22.43 31.15 -16.02
CA ALA A 67 21.95 29.99 -16.75
C ALA A 67 21.17 29.06 -15.81
N PRO A 68 20.25 28.22 -16.33
CA PRO A 68 19.44 27.33 -15.48
C PRO A 68 20.32 26.28 -14.78
N GLN A 69 20.22 26.20 -13.46
CA GLN A 69 20.96 25.25 -12.64
C GLN A 69 20.06 24.14 -12.05
N GLY A 70 18.77 24.43 -11.90
CA GLY A 70 17.78 23.53 -11.29
C GLY A 70 17.66 23.71 -9.77
N LYS A 71 16.52 23.26 -9.22
CA LYS A 71 16.16 23.44 -7.79
C LYS A 71 17.18 22.80 -6.85
N ALA A 72 17.70 21.62 -7.18
CA ALA A 72 18.68 20.91 -6.32
C ALA A 72 20.01 21.68 -6.19
N ALA A 73 20.55 22.21 -7.29
CA ALA A 73 21.79 22.99 -7.28
C ALA A 73 21.61 24.28 -6.47
N ASN A 74 20.54 25.03 -6.75
CA ASN A 74 20.23 26.28 -6.05
C ASN A 74 20.00 26.05 -4.55
N ALA A 75 19.28 24.98 -4.18
CA ALA A 75 19.07 24.59 -2.80
C ALA A 75 20.39 24.30 -2.08
N PHE A 76 21.30 23.53 -2.71
CA PHE A 76 22.59 23.19 -2.12
C PHE A 76 23.50 24.42 -1.88
N GLU A 77 23.48 25.37 -2.81
CA GLU A 77 24.32 26.57 -2.72
C GLU A 77 23.80 27.60 -1.71
N LEU A 78 22.50 27.64 -1.46
CA LEU A 78 21.88 28.74 -0.71
C LEU A 78 21.27 28.34 0.63
N LEU A 79 20.71 27.12 0.76
CA LEU A 79 20.13 26.67 2.02
C LEU A 79 21.23 26.44 3.06
N GLY A 80 20.96 26.79 4.32
CA GLY A 80 21.87 26.47 5.42
C GLY A 80 22.95 27.51 5.73
N ARG A 81 23.01 28.65 5.01
CA ARG A 81 24.20 29.52 4.98
C ARG A 81 24.02 30.96 5.49
N ASP A 82 22.82 31.34 5.88
CA ASP A 82 22.47 32.73 6.25
C ASP A 82 22.38 32.97 7.76
N GLY A 83 22.62 31.94 8.58
CA GLY A 83 22.57 32.04 10.04
C GLY A 83 21.17 32.10 10.64
N SER A 84 20.11 31.95 9.83
CA SER A 84 18.74 31.83 10.34
C SER A 84 18.58 30.55 11.16
N GLU A 85 17.68 30.58 12.14
CA GLU A 85 17.43 29.43 13.02
C GLU A 85 16.73 28.27 12.29
N PHE A 86 15.79 28.60 11.41
CA PHE A 86 15.16 27.64 10.51
C PHE A 86 14.97 28.21 9.10
N THR A 87 14.82 27.31 8.13
CA THR A 87 14.53 27.64 6.74
C THR A 87 13.24 26.96 6.31
N ALA A 88 12.37 27.69 5.61
CA ALA A 88 11.13 27.18 5.02
C ALA A 88 11.13 27.37 3.50
N ILE A 89 10.62 26.38 2.77
CA ILE A 89 10.67 26.34 1.30
C ILE A 89 9.29 26.68 0.73
N LEU A 90 9.24 27.73 -0.09
CA LEU A 90 8.04 28.14 -0.83
C LEU A 90 8.38 28.18 -2.32
N ASP A 91 7.64 27.44 -3.15
CA ASP A 91 7.85 27.50 -4.60
C ASP A 91 7.30 28.82 -5.16
N ALA A 92 7.99 29.40 -6.16
CA ALA A 92 7.67 30.75 -6.65
C ALA A 92 6.31 30.85 -7.36
N ASP A 93 5.75 29.73 -7.78
CA ASP A 93 4.41 29.63 -8.33
C ASP A 93 3.30 29.46 -7.29
N ASP A 94 3.67 29.14 -6.05
CA ASP A 94 2.75 28.86 -4.94
C ASP A 94 2.62 30.06 -3.98
N GLU A 95 1.71 29.96 -3.01
CA GLU A 95 1.50 31.01 -2.00
C GLU A 95 1.11 30.47 -0.63
N LEU A 96 1.36 31.27 0.41
CA LEU A 96 0.80 31.03 1.73
C LEU A 96 -0.63 31.60 1.83
N ILE A 97 -1.56 30.77 2.30
CA ILE A 97 -2.98 31.12 2.43
C ILE A 97 -3.45 31.23 3.89
N HIS A 98 -2.56 30.93 4.83
CA HIS A 98 -2.83 31.08 6.26
C HIS A 98 -1.88 32.10 6.88
N GLU A 99 -2.43 33.20 7.43
CA GLU A 99 -1.66 34.35 7.93
C GLU A 99 -0.81 34.02 9.18
N GLY A 100 -1.23 33.04 9.98
CA GLY A 100 -0.48 32.59 11.16
C GLY A 100 0.51 31.45 10.93
N ALA A 101 0.79 31.06 9.67
CA ALA A 101 1.57 29.85 9.39
C ALA A 101 3.01 29.96 9.92
N LEU A 102 3.70 31.06 9.63
CA LEU A 102 5.07 31.27 10.11
C LEU A 102 5.12 31.46 11.64
N ALA A 103 4.08 32.03 12.25
CA ALA A 103 4.00 32.17 13.70
C ALA A 103 3.92 30.80 14.40
N GLN A 104 3.12 29.88 13.88
CA GLN A 104 3.01 28.51 14.43
C GLN A 104 4.28 27.69 14.19
N MET A 105 4.93 27.86 13.03
CA MET A 105 6.24 27.24 12.78
C MET A 105 7.28 27.76 13.76
N ALA A 106 7.37 29.08 13.94
CA ALA A 106 8.23 29.71 14.93
C ALA A 106 7.99 29.11 16.33
N ASP A 107 6.75 29.06 16.83
CA ASP A 107 6.44 28.42 18.12
C ASP A 107 6.93 26.97 18.21
N ALA A 108 6.74 26.17 17.15
CA ALA A 108 7.23 24.80 17.11
C ALA A 108 8.77 24.74 17.21
N TYR A 109 9.50 25.61 16.50
CA TYR A 109 10.95 25.70 16.65
C TYR A 109 11.36 26.14 18.07
N ALA A 110 10.67 27.11 18.68
CA ALA A 110 10.95 27.47 20.07
C ALA A 110 10.76 26.30 21.05
N ARG A 111 9.84 25.37 20.75
CA ARG A 111 9.62 24.14 21.52
C ARG A 111 10.64 23.02 21.28
N GLY A 112 11.60 23.22 20.38
CA GLY A 112 12.70 22.27 20.16
C GLY A 112 12.48 21.28 19.01
N TYR A 113 11.45 21.50 18.18
CA TYR A 113 11.29 20.74 16.94
C TYR A 113 12.38 21.13 15.93
N ASP A 114 12.75 20.15 15.10
CA ASP A 114 13.78 20.30 14.08
C ASP A 114 13.21 20.42 12.67
N ILE A 115 12.06 19.79 12.42
CA ILE A 115 11.40 19.79 11.11
C ILE A 115 9.91 20.00 11.34
N VAL A 116 9.34 20.96 10.63
CA VAL A 116 7.93 21.33 10.75
C VAL A 116 7.33 21.41 9.36
N TRP A 117 6.13 20.88 9.18
CA TRP A 117 5.40 21.07 7.93
C TRP A 117 3.91 21.20 8.15
N THR A 118 3.22 21.72 7.14
CA THR A 118 1.77 21.95 7.18
C THR A 118 1.01 21.00 6.25
N GLN A 119 -0.31 21.19 6.17
CA GLN A 119 -1.10 20.73 5.05
C GLN A 119 -1.08 21.78 3.91
N TYR A 120 -1.33 21.31 2.70
CA TYR A 120 -1.58 22.15 1.53
C TYR A 120 -2.96 21.88 0.93
N VAL A 121 -3.44 22.83 0.13
CA VAL A 121 -4.59 22.68 -0.76
C VAL A 121 -4.15 23.06 -2.16
N THR A 122 -4.65 22.37 -3.16
CA THR A 122 -4.41 22.75 -4.56
C THR A 122 -5.27 23.95 -4.95
N ASP A 123 -4.90 24.63 -6.03
CA ASP A 123 -5.69 25.70 -6.64
C ASP A 123 -7.07 25.24 -7.17
N ASP A 124 -7.25 23.96 -7.46
CA ASP A 124 -8.56 23.34 -7.75
C ASP A 124 -9.36 22.92 -6.49
N GLY A 125 -8.85 23.22 -5.29
CA GLY A 125 -9.56 23.00 -4.02
C GLY A 125 -9.39 21.59 -3.42
N ARG A 126 -8.53 20.74 -3.98
CA ARG A 126 -8.23 19.43 -3.40
C ARG A 126 -7.27 19.56 -2.23
N ARG A 127 -7.64 18.94 -1.11
CA ARG A 127 -6.77 18.85 0.06
C ARG A 127 -5.59 17.92 -0.21
N GLY A 128 -4.41 18.36 0.20
CA GLY A 128 -3.15 17.66 0.04
C GLY A 128 -3.01 16.39 0.87
N GLY A 129 -1.97 15.62 0.57
CA GLY A 129 -1.69 14.34 1.20
C GLY A 129 -0.81 14.38 2.44
N ASN A 130 -0.46 15.57 2.95
CA ASN A 130 0.47 15.67 4.10
C ASN A 130 -0.15 15.16 5.40
N GLY A 131 0.71 14.71 6.30
CA GLY A 131 0.33 14.14 7.58
C GLY A 131 1.52 13.94 8.51
N PRO A 132 1.30 13.48 9.75
CA PRO A 132 2.38 13.20 10.69
C PRO A 132 3.19 11.96 10.28
N LEU A 133 4.52 12.01 10.51
CA LEU A 133 5.38 10.84 10.46
C LEU A 133 5.47 10.17 11.85
N ASP A 134 5.70 8.87 11.91
CA ASP A 134 6.00 8.14 13.16
C ASP A 134 7.45 8.42 13.59
N PRO A 135 7.71 9.06 14.75
CA PRO A 135 9.04 9.39 15.25
C PRO A 135 9.90 8.19 15.66
N THR A 136 9.32 6.98 15.72
CA THR A 136 10.07 5.76 16.09
C THR A 136 10.44 4.87 14.91
N ARG A 137 10.01 5.24 13.70
CA ARG A 137 10.33 4.52 12.48
C ARG A 137 11.26 5.36 11.61
N ALA A 138 12.12 4.71 10.84
CA ALA A 138 12.93 5.40 9.85
C ALA A 138 12.02 6.12 8.83
N PRO A 139 12.24 7.42 8.53
CA PRO A 139 11.38 8.19 7.63
C PRO A 139 11.24 7.58 6.23
N ARG A 140 12.34 7.06 5.67
CA ARG A 140 12.37 6.42 4.34
C ARG A 140 11.51 5.16 4.20
N GLY A 141 11.14 4.52 5.31
CA GLY A 141 10.24 3.37 5.35
C GLY A 141 8.77 3.73 5.56
N GLN A 142 8.45 5.02 5.55
CA GLN A 142 7.09 5.53 5.72
C GLN A 142 6.59 6.16 4.41
N ARG A 143 5.26 6.32 4.31
CA ARG A 143 4.65 7.05 3.20
C ARG A 143 5.15 8.50 3.20
N TRP A 144 5.34 9.07 2.01
CA TRP A 144 5.66 10.49 1.85
C TRP A 144 4.50 11.37 2.32
N LEU A 145 4.72 12.16 3.36
CA LEU A 145 3.68 12.95 4.05
C LEU A 145 4.13 14.39 4.37
N THR A 146 5.28 14.82 3.85
CA THR A 146 5.97 16.05 4.29
C THR A 146 6.31 16.98 3.11
N SER A 147 5.41 17.10 2.14
CA SER A 147 5.66 17.87 0.89
C SER A 147 5.67 19.40 1.11
N HIS A 148 4.50 20.01 1.38
CA HIS A 148 4.36 21.47 1.56
C HIS A 148 3.45 21.84 2.75
N PHE A 149 3.66 22.92 3.47
CA PHE A 149 4.81 23.83 3.48
C PHE A 149 5.90 23.22 4.35
N PHE A 150 7.07 22.89 3.80
CA PHE A 150 8.13 22.17 4.53
C PHE A 150 9.19 23.14 5.07
N SER A 151 9.59 22.95 6.33
CA SER A 151 10.66 23.71 6.97
C SER A 151 11.55 22.83 7.85
N PHE A 152 12.78 23.29 8.06
CA PHE A 152 13.79 22.56 8.83
C PHE A 152 14.75 23.53 9.56
N ARG A 153 15.36 23.05 10.65
CA ARG A 153 16.50 23.71 11.31
C ARG A 153 17.63 23.88 10.32
N THR A 154 18.05 25.12 10.09
CA THR A 154 19.03 25.49 9.05
C THR A 154 20.33 24.68 9.15
N GLU A 155 20.79 24.40 10.37
CA GLU A 155 21.99 23.61 10.67
C GLU A 155 21.93 22.14 10.22
N LEU A 156 20.74 21.55 10.04
CA LEU A 156 20.62 20.18 9.53
C LEU A 156 21.03 20.09 8.07
N PHE A 157 20.85 21.16 7.30
CA PHE A 157 21.21 21.18 5.89
C PHE A 157 22.72 21.35 5.68
N ALA A 158 23.42 22.00 6.61
CA ALA A 158 24.87 22.16 6.56
C ALA A 158 25.64 20.81 6.55
N GLN A 159 24.99 19.74 7.02
CA GLN A 159 25.57 18.39 7.07
C GLN A 159 25.20 17.54 5.85
N VAL A 160 24.38 18.05 4.93
CA VAL A 160 23.91 17.29 3.76
C VAL A 160 25.00 17.29 2.68
N PRO A 161 25.51 16.11 2.25
CA PRO A 161 26.48 16.04 1.16
C PRO A 161 25.82 16.34 -0.19
N ALA A 162 26.56 17.00 -1.10
CA ALA A 162 26.11 17.28 -2.46
C ALA A 162 25.63 16.02 -3.21
N ALA A 163 26.29 14.89 -2.98
CA ALA A 163 25.97 13.60 -3.59
C ALA A 163 24.54 13.10 -3.32
N LEU A 164 23.87 13.59 -2.27
CA LEU A 164 22.46 13.24 -1.99
C LEU A 164 21.46 14.04 -2.85
N LEU A 165 21.93 15.11 -3.49
CA LEU A 165 21.17 15.95 -4.41
C LEU A 165 21.62 15.76 -5.87
N GLN A 166 22.51 14.80 -6.12
CA GLN A 166 23.09 14.48 -7.43
C GLN A 166 22.82 13.03 -7.85
N ASP A 167 22.85 12.77 -9.16
CA ASP A 167 22.86 11.43 -9.73
C ASP A 167 24.22 10.73 -9.56
N ASP A 168 24.34 9.49 -10.05
CA ASP A 168 25.58 8.70 -9.93
C ASP A 168 26.73 9.25 -10.79
N GLU A 169 26.43 10.12 -11.75
CA GLU A 169 27.41 10.85 -12.55
C GLU A 169 27.78 12.22 -11.96
N GLY A 170 27.24 12.58 -10.78
CA GLY A 170 27.51 13.85 -10.10
C GLY A 170 26.73 15.05 -10.68
N ARG A 171 25.72 14.82 -11.51
CA ARG A 171 24.85 15.88 -12.06
C ARG A 171 23.70 16.17 -11.09
N TRP A 172 23.35 17.43 -10.95
CA TRP A 172 22.25 17.85 -10.07
C TRP A 172 20.89 17.28 -10.51
N LEU A 173 20.12 16.76 -9.56
CA LEU A 173 18.78 16.23 -9.82
C LEU A 173 17.86 17.33 -10.34
N GLN A 174 17.27 17.09 -11.51
CA GLN A 174 16.35 18.03 -12.17
C GLN A 174 14.87 17.79 -11.79
N CYS A 175 14.57 16.73 -11.05
CA CYS A 175 13.24 16.41 -10.58
C CYS A 175 13.30 15.60 -9.28
N ALA A 176 12.14 15.41 -8.62
CA ALA A 176 12.06 14.84 -7.26
C ALA A 176 12.95 15.57 -6.23
N CYS A 177 13.18 16.87 -6.43
CA CYS A 177 14.07 17.67 -5.60
C CYS A 177 13.55 17.78 -4.15
N ASP A 178 12.24 17.75 -3.93
CA ASP A 178 11.67 17.79 -2.59
C ASP A 178 12.10 16.55 -1.77
N PHE A 179 12.17 15.38 -2.42
CA PHE A 179 12.67 14.15 -1.80
C PHE A 179 14.17 14.28 -1.50
N ALA A 180 14.93 14.77 -2.47
CA ALA A 180 16.39 14.93 -2.36
C ALA A 180 16.80 15.92 -1.25
N ILE A 181 15.98 16.94 -1.00
CA ILE A 181 16.20 17.91 0.08
C ILE A 181 15.72 17.35 1.41
N ALA A 182 14.50 16.84 1.47
CA ALA A 182 13.85 16.54 2.74
C ALA A 182 14.30 15.21 3.37
N PHE A 183 14.56 14.15 2.61
CA PHE A 183 14.97 12.88 3.21
C PHE A 183 16.30 12.95 3.96
N PRO A 184 17.37 13.58 3.44
CA PRO A 184 18.60 13.78 4.20
C PRO A 184 18.39 14.55 5.50
N LEU A 185 17.44 15.49 5.54
CA LEU A 185 17.08 16.22 6.76
C LEU A 185 16.32 15.32 7.74
N LEU A 186 15.30 14.61 7.25
CA LEU A 186 14.49 13.68 8.03
C LEU A 186 15.32 12.54 8.62
N ASP A 187 16.33 12.06 7.90
CA ASP A 187 17.23 11.00 8.37
C ASP A 187 17.90 11.37 9.70
N GLN A 188 18.30 12.65 9.83
CA GLN A 188 19.11 13.18 10.93
C GLN A 188 18.33 13.39 12.24
N THR A 189 16.99 13.45 12.20
CA THR A 189 16.18 13.78 13.39
C THR A 189 14.91 12.94 13.50
N ARG A 190 14.39 12.80 14.73
CA ARG A 190 13.03 12.31 15.02
C ARG A 190 12.14 13.36 15.68
N ARG A 191 12.60 14.61 15.73
CA ARG A 191 11.93 15.74 16.37
C ARG A 191 11.12 16.52 15.33
N TYR A 192 10.11 15.87 14.77
CA TYR A 192 9.27 16.48 13.75
C TYR A 192 7.87 16.83 14.25
N LEU A 193 7.26 17.85 13.64
CA LEU A 193 5.88 18.25 13.89
C LEU A 193 5.12 18.49 12.58
N HIS A 194 3.95 17.86 12.47
CA HIS A 194 2.97 18.23 11.45
C HIS A 194 1.93 19.17 12.05
N LEU A 195 1.78 20.36 11.46
CA LEU A 195 0.73 21.32 11.78
C LEU A 195 -0.46 21.06 10.85
N PRO A 196 -1.63 20.62 11.33
CA PRO A 196 -2.77 20.24 10.48
C PRO A 196 -3.55 21.44 9.92
N ILE A 197 -2.86 22.56 9.70
CA ILE A 197 -3.41 23.79 9.09
C ILE A 197 -3.18 23.77 7.58
N GLU A 198 -4.16 24.24 6.82
CA GLU A 198 -4.05 24.43 5.38
C GLU A 198 -3.35 25.76 5.11
N ALA A 199 -2.01 25.74 5.18
CA ALA A 199 -1.21 26.97 5.10
C ALA A 199 -0.72 27.30 3.69
N TYR A 200 -0.71 26.33 2.79
CA TYR A 200 -0.02 26.40 1.51
C TYR A 200 -0.98 26.12 0.36
N ARG A 201 -0.98 26.99 -0.66
CA ARG A 201 -1.69 26.73 -1.91
C ARG A 201 -0.72 26.23 -2.97
N TYR A 202 -0.90 24.99 -3.36
CA TYR A 202 -0.17 24.34 -4.45
C TYR A 202 -0.84 24.61 -5.80
N THR A 203 -0.10 25.16 -6.75
CA THR A 203 -0.60 25.56 -8.06
C THR A 203 -0.53 24.40 -9.05
N ALA A 204 -1.43 23.43 -8.87
CA ALA A 204 -1.49 22.24 -9.72
C ALA A 204 -1.79 22.58 -11.20
N SER A 205 -2.45 23.71 -11.46
CA SER A 205 -2.78 24.15 -12.83
C SER A 205 -1.61 24.77 -13.60
N ASN A 206 -0.43 24.98 -13.00
CA ASN A 206 0.69 25.62 -13.68
C ASN A 206 1.26 24.71 -14.79
N PRO A 207 1.14 25.07 -16.09
CA PRO A 207 1.58 24.21 -17.20
C PRO A 207 3.10 24.01 -17.22
N GLN A 208 3.86 24.86 -16.52
CA GLN A 208 5.32 24.76 -16.45
C GLN A 208 5.82 23.88 -15.30
N SER A 209 4.94 23.41 -14.41
CA SER A 209 5.33 22.47 -13.35
C SER A 209 5.76 21.13 -13.95
N HIS A 210 6.78 20.50 -13.37
CA HIS A 210 7.31 19.22 -13.86
C HIS A 210 6.25 18.11 -13.99
N HIS A 211 5.20 18.14 -13.18
CA HIS A 211 4.06 17.21 -13.26
C HIS A 211 3.25 17.36 -14.56
N ASN A 212 3.17 18.57 -15.12
CA ASN A 212 2.35 18.90 -16.29
C ASN A 212 3.14 18.88 -17.62
N GLN A 213 4.47 18.77 -17.55
CA GLN A 213 5.34 18.66 -18.74
C GLN A 213 5.45 17.22 -19.29
N ALA A 214 4.92 16.22 -18.58
CA ALA A 214 4.77 14.87 -19.11
C ALA A 214 3.46 14.76 -19.92
N GLY A 215 3.53 14.26 -21.16
CA GLY A 215 2.40 14.20 -22.08
C GLY A 215 1.15 13.46 -21.55
N PRO A 216 0.01 13.51 -22.28
CA PRO A 216 -1.33 13.27 -21.75
C PRO A 216 -1.71 11.80 -21.45
N SER A 217 -0.76 10.91 -21.16
CA SER A 217 -1.06 9.61 -20.58
C SER A 217 0.13 9.09 -19.77
N GLN A 218 -0.05 9.03 -18.45
CA GLN A 218 0.51 8.07 -17.47
C GLN A 218 0.38 8.73 -16.08
N ALA A 219 0.42 7.92 -15.02
CA ALA A 219 0.15 8.29 -13.63
C ALA A 219 0.79 9.63 -13.18
N LEU A 220 0.32 10.16 -12.03
CA LEU A 220 0.68 11.43 -11.35
C LEU A 220 2.19 11.73 -11.13
N SER A 221 3.12 11.04 -11.77
CA SER A 221 4.56 11.28 -11.79
C SER A 221 5.17 10.81 -13.13
N SER A 222 6.00 11.61 -13.78
CA SER A 222 6.73 11.22 -14.99
C SER A 222 7.75 10.09 -14.73
N PRO A 223 8.16 9.29 -15.74
CA PRO A 223 9.18 8.25 -15.55
C PRO A 223 10.51 8.79 -14.99
N ALA A 224 10.89 10.02 -15.37
CA ALA A 224 12.06 10.69 -14.84
C ALA A 224 11.91 11.00 -13.34
N GLN A 225 10.74 11.51 -12.92
CA GLN A 225 10.43 11.75 -11.51
C GLN A 225 10.47 10.46 -10.69
N GLN A 226 9.92 9.36 -11.21
CA GLN A 226 9.97 8.06 -10.54
C GLN A 226 11.40 7.53 -10.41
N ALA A 227 12.21 7.67 -11.46
CA ALA A 227 13.62 7.27 -11.45
C ALA A 227 14.42 8.07 -10.41
N SER A 228 14.29 9.40 -10.40
CA SER A 228 14.96 10.25 -9.41
C SER A 228 14.49 9.97 -7.98
N ALA A 229 13.18 9.77 -7.76
CA ALA A 229 12.66 9.41 -6.44
C ALA A 229 13.20 8.05 -5.95
N LYS A 230 13.24 7.04 -6.83
CA LYS A 230 13.81 5.72 -6.52
C LYS A 230 15.30 5.83 -6.18
N LEU A 231 16.04 6.63 -6.93
CA LEU A 231 17.46 6.89 -6.66
C LEU A 231 17.65 7.50 -5.27
N VAL A 232 16.94 8.59 -4.96
CA VAL A 232 17.01 9.25 -3.64
C VAL A 232 16.70 8.26 -2.52
N LEU A 233 15.66 7.44 -2.67
CA LEU A 233 15.26 6.45 -1.66
C LEU A 233 16.26 5.30 -1.49
N SER A 234 17.01 4.94 -2.55
CA SER A 234 18.08 3.94 -2.47
C SER A 234 19.38 4.43 -1.84
N ARG A 235 19.59 5.75 -1.74
CA ARG A 235 20.78 6.31 -1.09
C ARG A 235 20.79 5.94 0.40
N PRO A 236 21.97 5.65 0.98
CA PRO A 236 22.10 5.42 2.42
C PRO A 236 21.53 6.60 3.22
N ALA A 237 20.77 6.28 4.27
CA ALA A 237 20.25 7.29 5.19
C ALA A 237 21.39 7.95 5.97
N LEU A 238 21.30 9.26 6.20
CA LEU A 238 22.21 9.94 7.12
C LEU A 238 21.98 9.45 8.57
N PRO A 239 23.02 9.44 9.43
CA PRO A 239 22.86 9.07 10.83
C PRO A 239 21.87 9.97 11.57
N CYS A 240 20.98 9.38 12.37
CA CYS A 240 20.08 10.12 13.24
C CYS A 240 20.85 10.69 14.44
N THR A 241 21.14 11.98 14.43
CA THR A 241 21.87 12.68 15.50
C THR A 241 20.94 13.30 16.55
N ARG A 242 19.64 13.44 16.24
CA ARG A 242 18.63 14.06 17.11
C ARG A 242 17.42 13.15 17.33
N PRO A 243 17.55 12.13 18.19
CA PRO A 243 16.50 11.13 18.38
C PRO A 243 15.36 11.68 19.25
N LEU A 244 14.20 11.01 19.25
CA LEU A 244 12.97 11.52 19.88
C LEU A 244 13.12 11.68 21.40
N GLU A 245 13.82 10.75 22.04
CA GLU A 245 13.99 10.64 23.49
C GLU A 245 14.62 11.88 24.11
N THR A 246 15.34 12.65 23.29
CA THR A 246 16.02 13.88 23.69
C THR A 246 15.15 15.14 23.52
N HIS A 247 13.91 15.00 23.03
CA HIS A 247 12.95 16.10 22.89
C HIS A 247 12.16 16.32 24.20
N PRO A 248 11.93 17.57 24.64
CA PRO A 248 11.15 17.89 25.83
C PRO A 248 9.74 17.26 25.84
N ASP A 249 9.04 17.32 24.70
CA ASP A 249 7.67 16.78 24.54
C ASP A 249 7.61 15.28 24.15
N SER A 250 8.70 14.53 24.30
CA SER A 250 8.76 13.12 23.86
C SER A 250 7.67 12.22 24.47
N LEU A 251 7.33 12.43 25.75
CA LEU A 251 6.23 11.72 26.44
C LEU A 251 4.86 12.00 25.83
N ILE A 252 4.60 13.24 25.41
CA ILE A 252 3.34 13.64 24.77
C ILE A 252 3.20 12.90 23.43
N GLN A 253 4.27 12.86 22.63
CA GLN A 253 4.26 12.17 21.34
C GLN A 253 4.05 10.65 21.49
N LEU A 254 4.66 10.03 22.51
CA LEU A 254 4.44 8.61 22.82
C LEU A 254 2.98 8.34 23.24
N THR A 255 2.38 9.24 24.01
CA THR A 255 0.98 9.12 24.46
C THR A 255 0.00 9.24 23.30
N GLN A 256 0.21 10.20 22.39
CA GLN A 256 -0.59 10.35 21.17
C GLN A 256 -0.55 9.10 20.28
N ARG A 257 0.62 8.43 20.18
CA ARG A 257 0.74 7.14 19.48
C ARG A 257 -0.09 6.05 20.12
N LEU A 258 -0.03 5.91 21.45
CA LEU A 258 -0.79 4.89 22.16
C LEU A 258 -2.29 5.03 21.88
N GLN A 259 -2.79 6.27 21.96
CA GLN A 259 -4.20 6.58 21.67
C GLN A 259 -4.59 6.28 20.21
N ALA A 260 -3.75 6.66 19.24
CA ALA A 260 -4.01 6.39 17.83
C ALA A 260 -4.04 4.88 17.53
N ALA A 261 -3.10 4.11 18.09
CA ALA A 261 -3.06 2.65 17.93
C ALA A 261 -4.26 1.95 18.60
N GLN A 262 -4.68 2.41 19.78
CA GLN A 262 -5.87 1.92 20.46
C GLN A 262 -7.14 2.19 19.64
N THR A 263 -7.26 3.39 19.08
CA THR A 263 -8.42 3.79 18.26
C THR A 263 -8.49 2.95 16.98
N ALA A 264 -7.40 2.81 16.25
CA ALA A 264 -7.35 1.99 15.03
C ALA A 264 -7.71 0.52 15.30
N ARG A 265 -7.24 -0.04 16.43
CA ARG A 265 -7.60 -1.39 16.85
C ARG A 265 -9.08 -1.51 17.19
N ALA A 266 -9.64 -0.54 17.90
CA ALA A 266 -11.07 -0.51 18.23
C ALA A 266 -11.93 -0.45 16.96
N GLU A 267 -11.57 0.39 15.99
CA GLU A 267 -12.26 0.48 14.70
C GLU A 267 -12.21 -0.83 13.91
N GLN A 268 -11.05 -1.51 13.87
CA GLN A 268 -10.92 -2.80 13.20
C GLN A 268 -11.81 -3.87 13.84
N ILE A 269 -11.87 -3.91 15.17
CA ILE A 269 -12.75 -4.83 15.92
C ILE A 269 -14.21 -4.49 15.64
N ALA A 270 -14.60 -3.22 15.65
CA ALA A 270 -15.96 -2.78 15.35
C ALA A 270 -16.39 -3.21 13.94
N ARG A 271 -15.57 -2.93 12.91
CA ARG A 271 -15.88 -3.31 11.51
C ARG A 271 -16.03 -4.81 11.32
N SER A 272 -15.12 -5.61 11.89
CA SER A 272 -15.21 -7.08 11.80
C SER A 272 -16.42 -7.65 12.54
N THR A 273 -16.84 -7.02 13.64
CA THR A 273 -18.04 -7.40 14.38
C THR A 273 -19.31 -7.05 13.60
N GLU A 274 -19.37 -5.86 13.00
CA GLU A 274 -20.48 -5.41 12.17
C GLU A 274 -20.68 -6.30 10.95
N GLN A 275 -19.60 -6.66 10.26
CA GLN A 275 -19.63 -7.62 9.14
C GLN A 275 -20.19 -8.98 9.57
N ARG A 276 -19.74 -9.52 10.70
CA ARG A 276 -20.24 -10.80 11.22
C ARG A 276 -21.72 -10.75 11.59
N LEU A 277 -22.18 -9.65 12.18
CA LEU A 277 -23.59 -9.45 12.52
C LEU A 277 -24.47 -9.36 11.26
N ALA A 278 -24.00 -8.67 10.22
CA ALA A 278 -24.71 -8.54 8.95
C ALA A 278 -24.92 -9.89 8.23
N ARG A 279 -23.97 -10.83 8.37
CA ARG A 279 -24.04 -12.16 7.75
C ARG A 279 -24.81 -13.20 8.55
N MET A 280 -25.08 -12.94 9.83
CA MET A 280 -25.73 -13.88 10.75
C MET A 280 -27.03 -14.52 10.20
N PRO A 281 -27.92 -13.80 9.49
CA PRO A 281 -29.12 -14.40 8.89
C PRO A 281 -28.78 -15.46 7.83
N PHE A 282 -27.83 -15.17 6.93
CA PHE A 282 -27.41 -16.09 5.87
C PHE A 282 -26.74 -17.33 6.43
N ARG A 283 -25.82 -17.16 7.40
CA ARG A 283 -25.19 -18.26 8.12
C ARG A 283 -26.22 -19.16 8.81
N THR A 284 -27.25 -18.56 9.41
CA THR A 284 -28.33 -19.33 10.07
C THR A 284 -29.10 -20.18 9.05
N LEU A 285 -29.45 -19.61 7.90
CA LEU A 285 -30.13 -20.34 6.81
C LEU A 285 -29.25 -21.46 6.24
N ALA A 286 -27.96 -21.20 6.05
CA ALA A 286 -26.99 -22.18 5.58
C ALA A 286 -26.87 -23.37 6.55
N LEU A 287 -26.78 -23.11 7.86
CA LEU A 287 -26.78 -24.16 8.89
C LEU A 287 -28.09 -24.95 8.90
N GLN A 288 -29.24 -24.28 8.75
CA GLN A 288 -30.54 -24.95 8.65
C GLN A 288 -30.60 -25.87 7.42
N ARG A 289 -30.12 -25.41 6.26
CA ARG A 289 -30.03 -26.22 5.03
C ARG A 289 -29.20 -27.47 5.26
N LEU A 290 -27.98 -27.31 5.80
CA LEU A 290 -27.07 -28.43 6.06
C LEU A 290 -27.66 -29.46 7.04
N VAL A 291 -28.25 -29.01 8.14
CA VAL A 291 -28.75 -29.92 9.19
C VAL A 291 -30.10 -30.53 8.82
N GLN A 292 -31.04 -29.73 8.32
CA GLN A 292 -32.43 -30.16 8.12
C GLN A 292 -32.67 -30.79 6.75
N GLN A 293 -32.06 -30.25 5.70
CA GLN A 293 -32.30 -30.71 4.32
C GLN A 293 -31.29 -31.77 3.92
N GLU A 294 -29.99 -31.47 4.08
CA GLU A 294 -28.90 -32.40 3.72
C GLU A 294 -28.59 -33.43 4.82
N LYS A 295 -29.24 -33.32 5.99
CA LYS A 295 -29.09 -34.23 7.14
C LYS A 295 -27.65 -34.37 7.65
N VAL A 296 -26.83 -33.33 7.48
CA VAL A 296 -25.48 -33.28 8.04
C VAL A 296 -25.58 -33.21 9.56
N PRO A 297 -24.92 -34.12 10.32
CA PRO A 297 -24.95 -34.07 11.77
C PRO A 297 -24.43 -32.74 12.32
N ALA A 298 -25.22 -32.06 13.15
CA ALA A 298 -24.86 -30.74 13.70
C ALA A 298 -23.52 -30.76 14.47
N ALA A 299 -23.16 -31.89 15.09
CA ALA A 299 -21.87 -32.06 15.76
C ALA A 299 -20.67 -31.88 14.81
N TRP A 300 -20.80 -32.24 13.53
CA TRP A 300 -19.74 -32.07 12.53
C TRP A 300 -19.52 -30.60 12.15
N LEU A 301 -20.56 -29.78 12.31
CA LEU A 301 -20.53 -28.33 12.09
C LEU A 301 -20.00 -27.57 13.33
N GLY A 302 -19.96 -28.22 14.50
CA GLY A 302 -19.48 -27.67 15.78
C GLY A 302 -18.02 -28.01 16.12
N ASP A 303 -17.54 -29.21 15.79
CA ASP A 303 -16.11 -29.61 15.91
C ASP A 303 -15.18 -28.90 14.91
N ALA A 304 -15.76 -28.02 14.12
CA ALA A 304 -15.18 -27.09 13.18
C ALA A 304 -14.54 -25.86 13.86
N GLY A 305 -13.66 -26.06 14.84
CA GLY A 305 -12.88 -24.97 15.41
C GLY A 305 -11.98 -24.33 14.34
N GLY A 306 -12.23 -23.08 13.94
CA GLY A 306 -11.36 -22.18 13.17
C GLY A 306 -10.87 -22.63 11.78
N TRP A 307 -11.12 -23.88 11.38
CA TRP A 307 -10.49 -24.56 10.24
C TRP A 307 -11.44 -25.53 9.51
N ALA A 308 -12.77 -25.45 9.69
CA ALA A 308 -13.69 -26.19 8.82
C ALA A 308 -14.29 -25.27 7.78
N LEU A 309 -14.61 -25.87 6.62
CA LEU A 309 -15.41 -25.29 5.55
C LEU A 309 -16.56 -24.49 6.14
N ASP A 310 -16.61 -23.21 5.78
CA ASP A 310 -17.64 -22.28 6.21
C ASP A 310 -19.04 -22.82 5.83
N ALA A 311 -20.01 -22.70 6.74
CA ALA A 311 -21.37 -23.17 6.50
C ALA A 311 -22.01 -22.49 5.28
N GLU A 312 -21.71 -21.21 5.06
CA GLU A 312 -22.18 -20.49 3.87
C GLU A 312 -21.53 -21.03 2.59
N PHE A 313 -20.23 -21.32 2.64
CA PHE A 313 -19.52 -21.97 1.53
C PHE A 313 -20.04 -23.37 1.24
N LEU A 314 -20.28 -24.19 2.27
CA LEU A 314 -20.90 -25.51 2.12
C LEU A 314 -22.31 -25.41 1.55
N SER A 315 -23.09 -24.40 1.94
CA SER A 315 -24.40 -24.16 1.36
C SER A 315 -24.31 -23.81 -0.13
N HIS A 316 -23.34 -22.99 -0.52
CA HIS A 316 -23.06 -22.71 -1.94
C HIS A 316 -22.59 -23.97 -2.69
N MET A 317 -21.78 -24.81 -2.05
CA MET A 317 -21.37 -26.08 -2.62
C MET A 317 -22.55 -26.99 -2.95
N ILE A 318 -23.62 -26.98 -2.16
CA ILE A 318 -24.85 -27.70 -2.49
C ILE A 318 -25.41 -27.22 -3.84
N ASP A 319 -25.48 -25.90 -4.06
CA ASP A 319 -25.98 -25.32 -5.31
C ASP A 319 -25.09 -25.64 -6.52
N VAL A 320 -23.78 -25.76 -6.31
CA VAL A 320 -22.84 -26.21 -7.34
C VAL A 320 -23.04 -27.69 -7.64
N LEU A 321 -23.10 -28.55 -6.62
CA LEU A 321 -23.27 -29.99 -6.77
C LEU A 321 -24.61 -30.36 -7.42
N ASP A 322 -25.69 -29.62 -7.14
CA ASP A 322 -27.01 -29.84 -7.71
C ASP A 322 -27.08 -29.61 -9.23
N ARG A 323 -26.07 -28.95 -9.82
CA ARG A 323 -25.96 -28.79 -11.28
C ARG A 323 -25.47 -30.05 -11.99
N HIS A 324 -24.97 -31.02 -11.25
CA HIS A 324 -24.33 -32.21 -11.79
C HIS A 324 -25.07 -33.49 -11.34
N PRO A 325 -25.60 -34.29 -12.27
CA PRO A 325 -26.06 -35.63 -11.94
C PRO A 325 -24.84 -36.50 -11.59
N GLN A 326 -24.79 -37.06 -10.38
CA GLN A 326 -23.66 -37.85 -9.87
C GLN A 326 -22.33 -37.09 -9.93
N PRO A 327 -22.17 -36.01 -9.14
CA PRO A 327 -21.01 -35.12 -9.23
C PRO A 327 -19.70 -35.88 -8.97
N ARG A 328 -18.72 -35.74 -9.87
CA ARG A 328 -17.36 -36.26 -9.68
C ARG A 328 -16.48 -35.12 -9.19
N VAL A 329 -16.04 -35.21 -7.96
CA VAL A 329 -15.37 -34.11 -7.26
C VAL A 329 -13.94 -34.47 -6.92
N LEU A 330 -13.01 -33.56 -7.21
CA LEU A 330 -11.63 -33.62 -6.74
C LEU A 330 -11.42 -32.57 -5.66
N GLU A 331 -10.76 -32.93 -4.57
CA GLU A 331 -10.37 -32.02 -3.50
C GLU A 331 -8.85 -32.09 -3.34
N PHE A 332 -8.16 -30.95 -3.46
CA PHE A 332 -6.78 -30.83 -3.02
C PHE A 332 -6.75 -30.44 -1.55
N GLY A 333 -6.07 -31.23 -0.74
CA GLY A 333 -6.14 -31.16 0.72
C GLY A 333 -7.28 -32.05 1.24
N SER A 334 -7.11 -32.61 2.44
CA SER A 334 -8.15 -33.37 3.11
C SER A 334 -8.28 -32.96 4.57
N GLY A 335 -9.41 -33.31 5.19
CA GLY A 335 -9.55 -33.17 6.64
C GLY A 335 -10.98 -33.20 7.13
N ARG A 336 -11.26 -32.36 8.13
CA ARG A 336 -12.57 -32.36 8.82
C ARG A 336 -13.72 -32.00 7.90
N GLY A 337 -13.49 -31.13 6.91
CA GLY A 337 -14.48 -30.72 5.93
C GLY A 337 -14.82 -31.82 4.90
N SER A 338 -13.84 -32.68 4.57
CA SER A 338 -13.97 -33.69 3.51
C SER A 338 -15.11 -34.67 3.76
N LYS A 339 -15.39 -35.05 5.03
CA LYS A 339 -16.54 -35.94 5.32
C LYS A 339 -17.90 -35.27 5.13
N ILE A 340 -17.98 -33.96 5.36
CA ILE A 340 -19.21 -33.20 5.12
C ILE A 340 -19.43 -33.15 3.62
N LEU A 341 -18.40 -32.77 2.86
CA LEU A 341 -18.43 -32.76 1.40
C LEU A 341 -18.78 -34.14 0.82
N ALA A 342 -18.15 -35.21 1.30
CA ALA A 342 -18.45 -36.59 0.92
C ALA A 342 -19.90 -36.98 1.18
N THR A 343 -20.50 -36.50 2.28
CA THR A 343 -21.93 -36.73 2.58
C THR A 343 -22.84 -36.05 1.57
N LEU A 344 -22.55 -34.78 1.25
CA LEU A 344 -23.28 -34.02 0.23
C LEU A 344 -23.20 -34.70 -1.14
N ILE A 345 -22.02 -35.18 -1.52
CA ILE A 345 -21.77 -35.88 -2.79
C ILE A 345 -22.45 -37.25 -2.83
N ALA A 346 -22.35 -38.04 -1.76
CA ALA A 346 -22.94 -39.37 -1.66
C ALA A 346 -24.47 -39.32 -1.80
N SER A 347 -25.12 -38.31 -1.21
CA SER A 347 -26.58 -38.12 -1.35
C SER A 347 -27.04 -37.89 -2.79
N ARG A 348 -26.12 -37.48 -3.67
CA ARG A 348 -26.32 -37.25 -5.11
C ARG A 348 -25.79 -38.40 -5.97
N GLY A 349 -25.35 -39.49 -5.35
CA GLY A 349 -24.76 -40.65 -6.04
C GLY A 349 -23.43 -40.36 -6.73
N GLY A 350 -22.74 -39.29 -6.35
CA GLY A 350 -21.47 -38.88 -6.93
C GLY A 350 -20.25 -39.56 -6.30
N SER A 351 -19.06 -39.06 -6.62
CA SER A 351 -17.80 -39.54 -6.05
C SER A 351 -16.85 -38.42 -5.66
N LEU A 352 -16.18 -38.54 -4.52
CA LEU A 352 -15.12 -37.65 -4.04
C LEU A 352 -13.75 -38.34 -4.09
N HIS A 353 -12.77 -37.64 -4.63
CA HIS A 353 -11.35 -37.98 -4.52
C HIS A 353 -10.62 -36.84 -3.82
N SER A 354 -10.16 -37.08 -2.60
CA SER A 354 -9.31 -36.11 -1.87
C SER A 354 -7.84 -36.45 -2.07
N ILE A 355 -7.01 -35.46 -2.38
CA ILE A 355 -5.55 -35.57 -2.54
C ILE A 355 -4.88 -35.03 -1.28
N GLU A 356 -4.15 -35.89 -0.57
CA GLU A 356 -3.50 -35.54 0.70
C GLU A 356 -2.01 -35.86 0.67
N HIS A 357 -1.19 -34.92 1.12
CA HIS A 357 0.26 -35.06 1.12
C HIS A 357 0.84 -35.67 2.39
N ASP A 358 0.12 -35.54 3.51
CA ASP A 358 0.53 -36.09 4.79
C ASP A 358 -0.13 -37.45 5.00
N ALA A 359 0.69 -38.50 5.11
CA ALA A 359 0.21 -39.87 5.25
C ALA A 359 -0.70 -40.08 6.47
N VAL A 360 -0.43 -39.38 7.58
CA VAL A 360 -1.21 -39.49 8.82
C VAL A 360 -2.58 -38.83 8.64
N TRP A 361 -2.63 -37.68 7.98
CA TRP A 361 -3.89 -37.03 7.62
C TRP A 361 -4.69 -37.85 6.61
N ALA A 362 -4.02 -38.43 5.61
CA ALA A 362 -4.66 -39.28 4.61
C ALA A 362 -5.32 -40.50 5.27
N GLU A 363 -4.58 -41.22 6.13
CA GLU A 363 -5.12 -42.36 6.87
C GLU A 363 -6.31 -41.95 7.75
N ARG A 364 -6.18 -40.84 8.49
CA ARG A 364 -7.24 -40.33 9.36
C ARG A 364 -8.51 -39.98 8.59
N THR A 365 -8.39 -39.30 7.45
CA THR A 365 -9.54 -38.97 6.60
C THR A 365 -10.19 -40.22 6.05
N GLY A 366 -9.40 -41.22 5.61
CA GLY A 366 -9.90 -42.51 5.14
C GLY A 366 -10.69 -43.26 6.21
N GLN A 367 -10.17 -43.33 7.43
CA GLN A 367 -10.87 -43.92 8.57
C GLN A 367 -12.18 -43.18 8.92
N ASP A 368 -12.22 -41.84 8.77
CA ASP A 368 -13.45 -41.07 8.97
C ASP A 368 -14.50 -41.39 7.87
N PHE A 369 -14.08 -41.59 6.62
CA PHE A 369 -14.98 -42.05 5.55
C PHE A 369 -15.54 -43.45 5.84
N GLU A 370 -14.70 -44.40 6.28
CA GLU A 370 -15.15 -45.74 6.64
C GLU A 370 -16.13 -45.73 7.82
N ARG A 371 -15.76 -45.03 8.91
CA ARG A 371 -16.57 -44.92 10.13
C ARG A 371 -17.97 -44.37 9.86
N HIS A 372 -18.09 -43.50 8.87
CA HIS A 372 -19.35 -42.86 8.51
C HIS A 372 -20.03 -43.48 7.28
N GLY A 373 -19.55 -44.62 6.77
CA GLY A 373 -20.17 -45.34 5.66
C GLY A 373 -20.04 -44.64 4.30
N LEU A 374 -19.06 -43.76 4.15
CA LEU A 374 -18.84 -42.93 2.95
C LEU A 374 -17.84 -43.55 1.97
N ALA A 375 -17.16 -44.64 2.34
CA ALA A 375 -16.11 -45.26 1.53
C ALA A 375 -16.54 -45.73 0.12
N ALA A 376 -17.83 -45.94 -0.11
CA ALA A 376 -18.37 -46.26 -1.44
C ALA A 376 -18.39 -45.05 -2.39
N HIS A 377 -18.40 -43.83 -1.83
CA HIS A 377 -18.50 -42.57 -2.57
C HIS A 377 -17.29 -41.67 -2.39
N ALA A 378 -16.44 -41.88 -1.39
CA ALA A 378 -15.31 -41.02 -1.10
C ALA A 378 -14.05 -41.84 -0.85
N ARG A 379 -12.94 -41.40 -1.44
CA ARG A 379 -11.61 -41.96 -1.21
C ARG A 379 -10.59 -40.83 -1.03
N VAL A 380 -9.56 -41.11 -0.26
CA VAL A 380 -8.39 -40.24 -0.10
C VAL A 380 -7.17 -40.92 -0.68
N LEU A 381 -6.41 -40.18 -1.48
CA LEU A 381 -5.17 -40.61 -2.11
C LEU A 381 -4.02 -39.90 -1.41
N HIS A 382 -3.09 -40.69 -0.88
CA HIS A 382 -1.84 -40.13 -0.35
C HIS A 382 -0.89 -39.82 -1.51
N CYS A 383 -0.71 -38.53 -1.79
CA CYS A 383 0.12 -37.98 -2.85
C CYS A 383 1.19 -37.08 -2.22
N PRO A 384 2.39 -37.59 -1.90
CA PRO A 384 3.43 -36.78 -1.27
C PRO A 384 3.83 -35.58 -2.15
N LEU A 385 4.32 -34.51 -1.53
CA LEU A 385 4.79 -33.36 -2.28
C LEU A 385 6.17 -33.62 -2.89
N ILE A 386 6.26 -33.47 -4.20
CA ILE A 386 7.50 -33.55 -4.98
C ILE A 386 7.94 -32.16 -5.42
N GLU A 387 9.23 -32.02 -5.73
CA GLU A 387 9.74 -30.80 -6.32
C GLU A 387 9.23 -30.65 -7.76
N VAL A 388 8.67 -29.47 -8.05
CA VAL A 388 8.14 -29.13 -9.37
C VAL A 388 8.71 -27.77 -9.80
N SER A 389 8.73 -27.53 -11.11
CA SER A 389 9.04 -26.20 -11.65
C SER A 389 7.84 -25.71 -12.44
N PHE A 390 7.32 -24.53 -12.09
CA PHE A 390 6.20 -23.91 -12.78
C PHE A 390 6.57 -22.47 -13.15
N PHE A 391 6.50 -22.14 -14.45
CA PHE A 391 7.04 -20.87 -14.99
C PHE A 391 8.48 -20.58 -14.58
N GLU A 392 9.36 -21.59 -14.65
CA GLU A 392 10.78 -21.50 -14.27
C GLU A 392 11.01 -21.17 -12.78
N GLN A 393 9.97 -21.23 -11.94
CA GLN A 393 10.07 -21.07 -10.50
C GLN A 393 10.03 -22.44 -9.81
N PRO A 394 10.99 -22.75 -8.93
CA PRO A 394 10.94 -23.98 -8.13
C PRO A 394 9.79 -23.91 -7.11
N GLY A 395 9.09 -25.01 -6.94
CA GLY A 395 7.99 -25.17 -6.01
C GLY A 395 7.83 -26.62 -5.56
N ARG A 396 6.79 -26.89 -4.77
CA ARG A 396 6.42 -28.23 -4.31
C ARG A 396 4.93 -28.46 -4.54
N PHE A 397 4.60 -29.60 -5.15
CA PHE A 397 3.23 -29.96 -5.47
C PHE A 397 3.01 -31.47 -5.37
N TYR A 398 1.75 -31.90 -5.33
CA TYR A 398 1.37 -33.30 -5.20
C TYR A 398 1.93 -34.18 -6.32
N ASP A 399 2.45 -35.36 -5.96
CA ASP A 399 2.68 -36.46 -6.90
C ASP A 399 1.35 -37.12 -7.29
N LEU A 400 0.83 -36.73 -8.45
CA LEU A 400 -0.43 -37.23 -8.98
C LEU A 400 -0.28 -38.50 -9.83
N SER A 401 0.88 -39.15 -9.85
CA SER A 401 1.10 -40.37 -10.64
C SER A 401 0.17 -41.53 -10.25
N GLY A 402 -0.32 -41.55 -9.00
CA GLY A 402 -1.30 -42.52 -8.51
C GLY A 402 -2.76 -42.17 -8.83
N LEU A 403 -3.04 -41.01 -9.41
CA LEU A 403 -4.38 -40.61 -9.82
C LEU A 403 -4.68 -41.20 -11.20
N ASP A 404 -5.76 -41.96 -11.30
CA ASP A 404 -6.17 -42.58 -12.55
C ASP A 404 -6.45 -41.52 -13.65
N PRO A 405 -5.69 -41.54 -14.77
CA PRO A 405 -5.79 -40.55 -15.84
C PRO A 405 -7.13 -40.61 -16.61
N GLU A 406 -7.90 -41.70 -16.49
CA GLU A 406 -9.21 -41.82 -17.11
C GLU A 406 -10.31 -41.10 -16.32
N LEU A 407 -10.05 -40.74 -15.06
CA LEU A 407 -11.01 -39.99 -14.25
C LEU A 407 -11.31 -38.63 -14.86
N ARG A 408 -12.56 -38.18 -14.67
CA ARG A 408 -13.02 -36.84 -15.03
C ARG A 408 -13.74 -36.22 -13.86
N PHE A 409 -13.53 -34.92 -13.66
CA PHE A 409 -14.07 -34.16 -12.55
C PHE A 409 -14.94 -33.01 -13.04
N ASP A 410 -16.12 -32.92 -12.45
CA ASP A 410 -17.10 -31.86 -12.68
C ASP A 410 -16.81 -30.67 -11.74
N VAL A 411 -16.32 -30.96 -10.54
CA VAL A 411 -16.01 -29.96 -9.52
C VAL A 411 -14.61 -30.21 -8.96
N VAL A 412 -13.81 -29.16 -8.83
CA VAL A 412 -12.48 -29.21 -8.21
C VAL A 412 -12.40 -28.18 -7.08
N ILE A 413 -12.00 -28.61 -5.89
CA ILE A 413 -11.77 -27.74 -4.74
C ILE A 413 -10.27 -27.69 -4.47
N ILE A 414 -9.72 -26.49 -4.34
CA ILE A 414 -8.29 -26.25 -4.14
C ILE A 414 -8.10 -25.60 -2.76
N ASP A 415 -7.96 -26.44 -1.73
CA ASP A 415 -7.62 -26.04 -0.35
C ASP A 415 -6.17 -26.43 0.03
N GLY A 416 -5.54 -27.30 -0.75
CA GLY A 416 -4.17 -27.73 -0.60
C GLY A 416 -3.30 -27.45 -1.84
N PRO A 417 -1.96 -27.50 -1.72
CA PRO A 417 -1.21 -27.74 -0.48
C PRO A 417 -1.20 -26.51 0.46
N PRO A 418 -0.78 -26.66 1.73
CA PRO A 418 -0.71 -25.53 2.67
C PRO A 418 0.16 -24.40 2.14
N ALA A 419 -0.26 -23.15 2.33
CA ALA A 419 0.47 -21.97 1.84
C ALA A 419 1.92 -21.87 2.38
N GLN A 420 2.20 -22.48 3.54
CA GLN A 420 3.55 -22.49 4.13
C GLN A 420 4.53 -23.44 3.42
N THR A 421 4.05 -24.31 2.53
CA THR A 421 4.89 -25.28 1.81
C THR A 421 5.87 -24.57 0.88
N CYS A 422 5.40 -23.63 0.06
CA CYS A 422 6.21 -22.81 -0.82
C CYS A 422 5.41 -21.60 -1.32
N LYS A 423 6.10 -20.61 -1.88
CA LYS A 423 5.45 -19.43 -2.48
C LYS A 423 4.54 -19.87 -3.63
N LEU A 424 3.31 -19.37 -3.68
CA LEU A 424 2.29 -19.72 -4.68
C LEU A 424 2.00 -21.23 -4.73
N ALA A 425 1.92 -21.90 -3.56
CA ALA A 425 1.83 -23.36 -3.44
C ALA A 425 0.71 -24.02 -4.28
N ARG A 426 -0.42 -23.32 -4.45
CA ARG A 426 -1.61 -23.80 -5.18
C ARG A 426 -1.59 -23.47 -6.68
N LEU A 427 -0.56 -22.78 -7.17
CA LEU A 427 -0.44 -22.36 -8.58
C LEU A 427 -0.48 -23.52 -9.59
N PRO A 428 0.16 -24.68 -9.34
CA PRO A 428 0.18 -25.77 -10.30
C PRO A 428 -1.18 -26.45 -10.50
N SER A 429 -2.11 -26.30 -9.56
CA SER A 429 -3.35 -27.08 -9.50
C SER A 429 -4.14 -27.05 -10.80
N LEU A 430 -4.42 -25.87 -11.36
CA LEU A 430 -5.20 -25.74 -12.59
C LEU A 430 -4.56 -26.46 -13.79
N ALA A 431 -3.24 -26.33 -13.96
CA ALA A 431 -2.54 -27.00 -15.06
C ALA A 431 -2.47 -28.52 -14.84
N ALA A 432 -2.29 -28.95 -13.59
CA ALA A 432 -2.18 -30.35 -13.23
C ALA A 432 -3.46 -31.13 -13.52
N ILE A 433 -4.64 -30.52 -13.30
CA ILE A 433 -5.93 -31.22 -13.48
C ILE A 433 -6.65 -30.91 -14.78
N ALA A 434 -6.15 -29.98 -15.60
CA ALA A 434 -6.78 -29.59 -16.87
C ALA A 434 -7.14 -30.79 -17.77
N PRO A 435 -6.30 -31.84 -17.92
CA PRO A 435 -6.64 -33.02 -18.73
C PRO A 435 -7.82 -33.86 -18.19
N GLN A 436 -8.12 -33.72 -16.90
CA GLN A 436 -9.15 -34.47 -16.18
C GLN A 436 -10.40 -33.64 -15.89
N LEU A 437 -10.47 -32.37 -16.30
CA LEU A 437 -11.71 -31.60 -16.19
C LEU A 437 -12.76 -32.14 -17.16
N ALA A 438 -14.04 -32.06 -16.75
CA ALA A 438 -15.14 -32.26 -17.67
C ALA A 438 -15.02 -31.27 -18.86
N PRO A 439 -15.39 -31.66 -20.10
CA PRO A 439 -15.22 -30.78 -21.26
C PRO A 439 -15.99 -29.45 -21.18
N THR A 440 -17.13 -29.43 -20.46
CA THR A 440 -17.98 -28.26 -20.28
C THR A 440 -18.71 -28.34 -18.95
N GLY A 441 -19.05 -27.17 -18.39
CA GLY A 441 -19.85 -27.04 -17.17
C GLY A 441 -19.09 -27.30 -15.89
N PHE A 442 -17.76 -27.37 -15.91
CA PHE A 442 -17.00 -27.64 -14.68
C PHE A 442 -16.92 -26.41 -13.76
N HIS A 443 -16.70 -26.67 -12.48
CA HIS A 443 -16.46 -25.65 -11.47
C HIS A 443 -15.12 -25.90 -10.76
N ILE A 444 -14.31 -24.87 -10.59
CA ILE A 444 -13.09 -24.91 -9.77
C ILE A 444 -13.24 -23.86 -8.67
N LEU A 445 -12.97 -24.23 -7.42
CA LEU A 445 -13.08 -23.35 -6.26
C LEU A 445 -11.73 -23.27 -5.55
N LEU A 446 -11.09 -22.11 -5.58
CA LEU A 446 -9.85 -21.85 -4.84
C LEU A 446 -10.19 -21.21 -3.49
N ASP A 447 -9.89 -21.91 -2.40
CA ASP A 447 -10.11 -21.42 -1.04
C ASP A 447 -9.06 -20.36 -0.63
N ASP A 448 -9.31 -19.66 0.47
CA ASP A 448 -8.46 -18.60 1.05
C ASP A 448 -8.09 -17.45 0.08
N TYR A 449 -8.98 -17.08 -0.84
CA TYR A 449 -8.75 -16.04 -1.85
C TYR A 449 -8.55 -14.63 -1.28
N GLU A 450 -8.80 -14.41 0.02
CA GLU A 450 -8.43 -13.17 0.70
C GLU A 450 -6.92 -12.98 0.83
N ARG A 451 -6.13 -14.05 0.68
CA ARG A 451 -4.68 -14.02 0.80
C ARG A 451 -4.02 -13.42 -0.46
N PRO A 452 -2.96 -12.61 -0.29
CA PRO A 452 -2.27 -12.00 -1.43
C PRO A 452 -1.67 -13.00 -2.44
N GLU A 453 -1.21 -14.16 -1.98
CA GLU A 453 -0.61 -15.17 -2.87
C GLU A 453 -1.69 -15.85 -3.75
N GLU A 454 -2.83 -16.19 -3.18
CA GLU A 454 -3.98 -16.77 -3.89
C GLU A 454 -4.57 -15.78 -4.90
N GLN A 455 -4.60 -14.48 -4.57
CA GLN A 455 -4.94 -13.43 -5.55
C GLN A 455 -3.94 -13.38 -6.70
N GLN A 456 -2.65 -13.47 -6.41
CA GLN A 456 -1.61 -13.51 -7.44
C GLN A 456 -1.74 -14.76 -8.33
N ILE A 457 -2.09 -15.93 -7.77
CA ILE A 457 -2.33 -17.17 -8.52
C ILE A 457 -3.45 -16.97 -9.54
N VAL A 458 -4.59 -16.41 -9.13
CA VAL A 458 -5.73 -16.17 -10.03
C VAL A 458 -5.37 -15.18 -11.14
N GLU A 459 -4.61 -14.13 -10.85
CA GLU A 459 -4.14 -13.19 -11.88
C GLU A 459 -3.17 -13.84 -12.89
N ILE A 460 -2.44 -14.87 -12.48
CA ILE A 460 -1.63 -15.68 -13.40
C ILE A 460 -2.55 -16.58 -14.25
N TRP A 461 -3.51 -17.27 -13.64
CA TRP A 461 -4.45 -18.14 -14.37
C TRP A 461 -5.27 -17.38 -15.42
N LYS A 462 -5.78 -16.18 -15.08
CA LYS A 462 -6.49 -15.30 -16.05
C LYS A 462 -5.68 -14.99 -17.30
N LYS A 463 -4.35 -14.95 -17.22
CA LYS A 463 -3.48 -14.70 -18.37
C LYS A 463 -3.27 -15.96 -19.22
N ILE A 464 -3.30 -17.14 -18.60
CA ILE A 464 -3.04 -18.43 -19.26
C ILE A 464 -4.30 -18.93 -19.95
N VAL A 465 -5.44 -18.83 -19.26
CA VAL A 465 -6.76 -19.27 -19.73
C VAL A 465 -7.77 -18.15 -19.51
N PRO A 466 -7.75 -17.11 -20.37
CA PRO A 466 -8.63 -15.94 -20.26
C PRO A 466 -10.10 -16.24 -20.57
N ASP A 467 -10.39 -17.36 -21.24
CA ASP A 467 -11.75 -17.73 -21.66
C ASP A 467 -12.62 -18.27 -20.52
N LEU A 468 -12.02 -18.62 -19.38
CA LEU A 468 -12.77 -19.02 -18.18
C LEU A 468 -13.35 -17.80 -17.46
N HIS A 469 -14.49 -17.98 -16.81
CA HIS A 469 -15.06 -16.96 -15.94
C HIS A 469 -14.46 -17.08 -14.53
N TYR A 470 -14.11 -15.95 -13.92
CA TYR A 470 -13.53 -15.88 -12.57
C TYR A 470 -14.38 -14.95 -11.70
N GLU A 471 -14.97 -15.51 -10.65
CA GLU A 471 -15.83 -14.80 -9.72
C GLU A 471 -15.28 -14.88 -8.30
N ARG A 472 -15.23 -13.73 -7.61
CA ARG A 472 -14.94 -13.69 -6.18
C ARG A 472 -16.26 -13.87 -5.43
N LEU A 473 -16.29 -14.86 -4.55
CA LEU A 473 -17.38 -15.09 -3.61
C LEU A 473 -16.90 -14.81 -2.20
N ASP A 474 -17.62 -13.95 -1.48
CA ASP A 474 -17.29 -13.58 -0.11
C ASP A 474 -18.21 -14.32 0.87
N PHE A 475 -17.61 -15.17 1.71
CA PHE A 475 -18.22 -15.84 2.85
C PHE A 475 -17.58 -15.34 4.18
N ASP A 476 -17.43 -16.18 5.21
CA ASP A 476 -16.51 -15.89 6.34
C ASP A 476 -15.03 -15.86 5.86
N LYS A 477 -14.75 -16.57 4.75
CA LYS A 477 -13.54 -16.48 3.93
C LYS A 477 -13.90 -16.13 2.48
N SER A 478 -12.95 -15.68 1.68
CA SER A 478 -13.15 -15.45 0.25
C SER A 478 -12.76 -16.68 -0.55
N VAL A 479 -13.55 -17.00 -1.59
CA VAL A 479 -13.27 -18.08 -2.54
C VAL A 479 -13.24 -17.48 -3.95
N CYS A 480 -12.34 -17.95 -4.80
CA CYS A 480 -12.41 -17.67 -6.23
C CYS A 480 -13.06 -18.87 -6.93
N GLN A 481 -14.24 -18.66 -7.51
CA GLN A 481 -14.91 -19.65 -8.34
C GLN A 481 -14.55 -19.42 -9.81
N ILE A 482 -14.16 -20.50 -10.49
CA ILE A 482 -13.79 -20.51 -11.89
C ILE A 482 -14.73 -21.46 -12.63
N THR A 483 -15.29 -21.02 -13.74
CA THR A 483 -16.23 -21.82 -14.55
C THR A 483 -15.90 -21.78 -16.04
N SER A 484 -16.17 -22.89 -16.74
CA SER A 484 -16.00 -23.03 -18.19
C SER A 484 -17.05 -22.32 -19.02
#